data_AF-N6TZR3-F1
#
_entry.id   AF-N6TZR3-F1
#
_cell.length_a   1.000
_cell.length_b   1.000
_cell.length_c   1.000
_cell.angle_alpha   90.00
_cell.angle_beta   90.00
_cell.angle_gamma   90.00
#
_symmetry.space_group_name_H-M   'P 1'
#
loop_
_entity.id
_entity.type
_entity.pdbx_description
1 polymer ?
#
loop_
_entity_poly.entity_id
_entity_poly.type
_entity_poly.pdbx_seq_one_letter_code
_entity_poly.pdbx_strand_id
1 'polypeptide(L)'
;MCKAGVHLDWRSLQYVLDFLRDGTILLPYCFREKERLKNEAEKLLLQGLVEAITSENRVKPPGVITVGYRGSFQFGKDGLAEVKLSRILVSGRVALCREVFGETLNESRDPDHGQLERYTSRFFLKHSFLEQAFDMLVEQGFKMVGSCGSGTSGGSSDLKPGVDAEENRWNHYNEFVFVRD
;
A
#
# COMPACT_ATOMS: atom_id res chain seq x y z
N MET A 1 -47.19 -18.32 18.77
CA MET A 1 -46.77 -17.75 17.48
C MET A 1 -45.48 -16.95 17.69
N CYS A 2 -44.45 -17.32 16.92
CA CYS A 2 -43.22 -16.59 16.60
C CYS A 2 -42.27 -16.17 17.74
N LYS A 3 -41.39 -17.10 18.18
CA LYS A 3 -40.02 -16.72 18.57
C LYS A 3 -39.22 -16.55 17.28
N ALA A 4 -39.16 -15.33 16.75
CA ALA A 4 -38.13 -14.98 15.78
C ALA A 4 -36.82 -14.80 16.58
N GLY A 5 -36.16 -15.92 16.86
CA GLY A 5 -34.78 -15.87 17.35
C GLY A 5 -33.94 -15.26 16.25
N VAL A 6 -33.49 -14.02 16.45
CA VAL A 6 -32.51 -13.41 15.55
C VAL A 6 -31.24 -14.22 15.72
N HIS A 7 -31.01 -15.19 14.84
CA HIS A 7 -29.73 -15.86 14.70
C HIS A 7 -28.74 -14.83 14.15
N LEU A 8 -28.14 -14.05 15.05
CA LEU A 8 -27.00 -13.18 14.79
C LEU A 8 -25.75 -14.04 14.86
N ASP A 9 -24.87 -13.94 13.87
CA ASP A 9 -23.58 -14.61 13.94
C ASP A 9 -22.73 -13.93 15.02
N TRP A 10 -22.19 -14.73 15.95
CA TRP A 10 -21.37 -14.21 17.03
C TRP A 10 -20.12 -13.48 16.53
N ARG A 11 -19.64 -13.83 15.32
CA ARG A 11 -18.53 -13.15 14.66
C ARG A 11 -18.85 -11.71 14.25
N SER A 12 -20.10 -11.46 13.89
CA SER A 12 -20.57 -10.17 13.41
C SER A 12 -20.99 -9.25 14.56
N LEU A 13 -21.36 -9.83 15.71
CA LEU A 13 -21.71 -9.10 16.94
C LEU A 13 -20.60 -8.18 17.45
N GLN A 14 -19.32 -8.57 17.32
CA GLN A 14 -18.21 -7.72 17.77
C GLN A 14 -18.21 -6.37 17.04
N TYR A 15 -18.31 -6.39 15.71
CA TYR A 15 -18.33 -5.17 14.88
C TYR A 15 -19.57 -4.30 15.13
N VAL A 16 -20.72 -4.92 15.40
CA VAL A 16 -21.95 -4.21 15.79
C VAL A 16 -21.75 -3.50 17.13
N LEU A 17 -21.16 -4.18 18.12
CA LEU A 17 -20.90 -3.62 19.44
C LEU A 17 -19.87 -2.49 19.38
N ASP A 18 -18.83 -2.64 18.56
CA ASP A 18 -17.81 -1.60 18.34
C ASP A 18 -18.45 -0.35 17.74
N PHE A 19 -19.34 -0.51 16.73
CA PHE A 19 -20.09 0.62 16.17
C PHE A 19 -21.02 1.29 17.19
N LEU A 20 -21.73 0.52 18.02
CA LEU A 20 -22.59 1.07 19.06
C LEU A 20 -21.81 1.80 20.16
N ARG A 21 -20.54 1.47 20.37
CA ARG A 21 -19.68 2.09 21.36
C ARG A 21 -19.03 3.37 20.84
N ASP A 22 -18.43 3.30 19.66
CA ASP A 22 -17.53 4.34 19.15
C ASP A 22 -18.14 5.17 18.00
N GLY A 23 -19.35 4.81 17.53
CA GLY A 23 -20.03 5.48 16.42
C GLY A 23 -19.32 5.32 15.07
N THR A 24 -18.29 4.48 15.00
CA THR A 24 -17.47 4.22 13.81
C THR A 24 -17.20 2.72 13.70
N ILE A 25 -17.01 2.22 12.49
CA ILE A 25 -16.70 0.80 12.24
C ILE A 25 -15.29 0.69 11.65
N LEU A 26 -14.50 -0.25 12.18
CA LEU A 26 -13.17 -0.58 11.69
C LEU A 26 -13.19 -2.03 11.17
N LEU A 27 -13.31 -2.22 9.86
CA LEU A 27 -13.24 -3.54 9.26
C LEU A 27 -11.80 -3.86 8.81
N PRO A 28 -11.32 -5.10 9.02
CA PRO A 28 -10.06 -5.56 8.43
C PRO A 28 -10.08 -5.51 6.89
N TYR A 29 -8.92 -5.35 6.27
CA TYR A 29 -8.83 -5.44 4.81
C TYR A 29 -9.22 -6.84 4.32
N CYS A 30 -9.90 -6.91 3.17
CA CYS A 30 -10.52 -8.13 2.65
C CYS A 30 -11.53 -8.78 3.61
N PHE A 31 -12.29 -8.01 4.41
CA PHE A 31 -13.40 -8.54 5.20
C PHE A 31 -14.42 -9.25 4.28
N ARG A 32 -14.27 -10.57 4.12
CA ARG A 32 -15.05 -11.38 3.19
C ARG A 32 -16.53 -11.42 3.55
N GLU A 33 -16.84 -11.18 4.81
CA GLU A 33 -18.19 -11.26 5.38
C GLU A 33 -18.89 -9.89 5.41
N LYS A 34 -18.44 -8.90 4.62
CA LYS A 34 -19.09 -7.56 4.52
C LYS A 34 -20.58 -7.65 4.23
N GLU A 35 -20.96 -8.48 3.27
CA GLU A 35 -22.36 -8.66 2.88
C GLU A 35 -23.18 -9.31 4.01
N ARG A 36 -22.58 -10.25 4.76
CA ARG A 36 -23.21 -10.85 5.94
C ARG A 36 -23.40 -9.82 7.06
N LEU A 37 -22.37 -9.02 7.35
CA LEU A 37 -22.44 -7.96 8.36
C LEU A 37 -23.46 -6.88 7.98
N LYS A 38 -23.53 -6.50 6.70
CA LYS A 38 -24.56 -5.59 6.18
C LYS A 38 -25.96 -6.15 6.43
N ASN A 39 -26.21 -7.42 6.07
CA ASN A 39 -27.50 -8.07 6.28
C ASN A 39 -27.88 -8.15 7.76
N GLU A 40 -26.91 -8.33 8.65
CA GLU A 40 -27.15 -8.29 10.10
C GLU A 40 -27.44 -6.87 10.60
N ALA A 41 -26.72 -5.86 10.12
CA ALA A 41 -26.98 -4.46 10.43
C ALA A 41 -28.39 -4.03 9.99
N GLU A 42 -28.86 -4.51 8.82
CA GLU A 42 -30.23 -4.31 8.34
C GLU A 42 -31.26 -4.99 9.25
N LYS A 43 -31.02 -6.24 9.68
CA LYS A 43 -31.90 -6.95 10.64
C LYS A 43 -31.99 -6.23 11.99
N LEU A 44 -30.92 -5.58 12.41
CA LEU A 44 -30.83 -4.82 13.66
C LEU A 44 -31.34 -3.38 13.52
N LEU A 45 -31.78 -2.96 12.33
CA LEU A 45 -32.24 -1.60 12.02
C LEU A 45 -31.18 -0.53 12.34
N LEU A 46 -29.90 -0.88 12.24
CA LEU A 46 -28.78 0.03 12.47
C LEU A 46 -28.40 0.73 11.15
N GLN A 47 -29.20 1.70 10.75
CA GLN A 47 -29.01 2.39 9.47
C GLN A 47 -27.66 3.12 9.39
N GLY A 48 -27.19 3.71 10.49
CA GLY A 48 -25.86 4.30 10.57
C GLY A 48 -24.72 3.29 10.38
N LEU A 49 -24.92 2.02 10.78
CA LEU A 49 -23.95 0.94 10.56
C LEU A 49 -23.97 0.47 9.11
N VAL A 50 -25.16 0.33 8.52
CA VAL A 50 -25.30 0.02 7.09
C VAL A 50 -24.64 1.12 6.26
N GLU A 51 -24.88 2.38 6.59
CA GLU A 51 -24.21 3.52 5.97
C GLU A 51 -22.71 3.48 6.24
N ALA A 52 -22.23 3.16 7.44
CA ALA A 52 -20.80 3.05 7.74
C ALA A 52 -20.11 1.94 6.91
N ILE A 53 -20.73 0.75 6.82
CA ILE A 53 -20.24 -0.37 6.00
C ILE A 53 -20.24 -0.01 4.51
N THR A 54 -21.25 0.74 4.06
CA THR A 54 -21.36 1.18 2.67
C THR A 54 -20.48 2.40 2.38
N SER A 55 -20.19 3.23 3.40
CA SER A 55 -19.38 4.46 3.37
C SER A 55 -17.93 4.24 3.77
N GLU A 56 -17.46 3.00 3.87
CA GLU A 56 -16.07 2.70 3.49
C GLU A 56 -15.78 3.13 2.04
N ASN A 57 -16.82 3.45 1.25
CA ASN A 57 -16.77 4.34 0.08
C ASN A 57 -16.85 5.83 0.45
N ARG A 58 -16.19 6.32 1.51
CA ARG A 58 -15.78 7.73 1.47
C ARG A 58 -14.94 7.82 0.22
N VAL A 59 -15.38 8.61 -0.76
CA VAL A 59 -14.68 8.81 -2.03
C VAL A 59 -13.27 9.26 -1.66
N LYS A 60 -12.33 8.32 -1.60
CA LYS A 60 -10.96 8.64 -1.27
C LYS A 60 -10.44 9.45 -2.45
N PRO A 61 -9.66 10.51 -2.22
CA PRO A 61 -9.26 11.39 -3.31
C PRO A 61 -8.56 10.58 -4.40
N PRO A 62 -8.91 10.79 -5.68
CA PRO A 62 -8.25 10.10 -6.78
C PRO A 62 -6.77 10.45 -6.82
N GLY A 63 -5.98 9.55 -7.37
CA GLY A 63 -4.57 9.83 -7.57
C GLY A 63 -3.74 8.68 -8.07
N VAL A 64 -2.46 9.00 -8.27
CA VAL A 64 -1.45 8.09 -8.79
C VAL A 64 -0.28 8.03 -7.82
N ILE A 65 0.15 6.82 -7.49
CA ILE A 65 1.39 6.56 -6.76
C ILE A 65 2.23 5.63 -7.63
N THR A 66 3.53 5.92 -7.73
CA THR A 66 4.51 5.05 -8.37
C THR A 66 5.44 4.51 -7.31
N VAL A 67 5.59 3.18 -7.28
CA VAL A 67 6.53 2.47 -6.44
C VAL A 67 7.64 1.93 -7.32
N GLY A 68 8.90 2.15 -6.96
CA GLY A 68 10.01 1.61 -7.72
C GLY A 68 11.14 1.12 -6.84
N TYR A 69 12.01 0.28 -7.38
CA TYR A 69 13.20 -0.16 -6.67
C TYR A 69 14.38 -0.29 -7.63
N ARG A 70 15.60 -0.17 -7.07
CA ARG A 70 16.82 -0.58 -7.76
C ARG A 70 17.28 -1.92 -7.21
N GLY A 71 17.32 -2.93 -8.09
CA GLY A 71 17.83 -4.26 -7.79
C GLY A 71 19.23 -4.43 -8.37
N SER A 72 20.11 -5.09 -7.63
CA SER A 72 21.37 -5.63 -8.15
C SER A 72 21.36 -7.15 -8.02
N PHE A 73 22.04 -7.82 -8.96
CA PHE A 73 22.30 -9.24 -8.87
C PHE A 73 23.66 -9.44 -8.18
N GLN A 74 23.67 -10.23 -7.11
CA GLN A 74 24.90 -10.71 -6.51
C GLN A 74 25.05 -12.19 -6.85
N PHE A 75 26.22 -12.57 -7.36
CA PHE A 75 26.54 -13.96 -7.62
C PHE A 75 27.17 -14.54 -6.35
N GLY A 76 26.47 -15.47 -5.71
CA GLY A 76 27.00 -16.21 -4.57
C GLY A 76 28.17 -17.10 -4.98
N LYS A 77 28.97 -17.54 -3.99
CA LYS A 77 30.09 -18.47 -4.20
C LYS A 77 29.67 -19.79 -4.84
N ASP A 78 28.40 -20.16 -4.71
CA ASP A 78 27.81 -21.39 -5.25
C ASP A 78 27.18 -21.20 -6.66
N GLY A 79 27.36 -20.02 -7.28
CA GLY A 79 26.82 -19.73 -8.62
C GLY A 79 25.33 -19.39 -8.65
N LEU A 80 24.66 -19.33 -7.51
CA LEU A 80 23.28 -18.87 -7.39
C LEU A 80 23.24 -17.33 -7.42
N ALA A 81 22.40 -16.77 -8.30
CA ALA A 81 22.16 -15.33 -8.37
C ALA A 81 21.11 -14.93 -7.32
N GLU A 82 21.47 -14.03 -6.42
CA GLU A 82 20.56 -13.44 -5.43
C GLU A 82 20.22 -12.00 -5.84
N VAL A 83 18.93 -11.65 -5.84
CA VAL A 83 18.48 -10.28 -6.12
C VAL A 83 18.43 -9.50 -4.83
N LYS A 84 19.27 -8.47 -4.71
CA LYS A 84 19.27 -7.58 -3.56
C LYS A 84 18.47 -6.32 -3.86
N LEU A 85 17.36 -6.15 -3.15
CA LEU A 85 16.57 -4.91 -3.18
C LEU A 85 17.24 -3.85 -2.30
N SER A 86 17.65 -2.74 -2.90
CA SER A 86 18.32 -1.66 -2.15
C SER A 86 17.34 -0.86 -1.29
N ARG A 87 16.35 -0.21 -1.92
CA ARG A 87 15.26 0.55 -1.29
C ARG A 87 14.05 0.59 -2.20
N ILE A 88 12.86 0.65 -1.60
CA ILE A 88 11.61 0.92 -2.29
C ILE A 88 11.40 2.45 -2.31
N LEU A 89 11.47 3.04 -3.49
CA LEU A 89 11.19 4.44 -3.78
C LEU A 89 9.69 4.65 -3.96
N VAL A 90 9.20 5.80 -3.51
CA VAL A 90 7.79 6.19 -3.60
C VAL A 90 7.70 7.57 -4.22
N SER A 91 6.92 7.70 -5.29
CA SER A 91 6.63 8.96 -5.98
C SER A 91 5.12 9.18 -6.08
N GLY A 92 4.67 10.41 -5.90
CA GLY A 92 3.25 10.73 -5.94
C GLY A 92 2.93 12.04 -5.22
N ARG A 93 1.63 12.31 -5.02
CA ARG A 93 1.16 13.44 -4.20
C ARG A 93 1.49 13.16 -2.73
N VAL A 94 2.10 14.12 -2.04
CA VAL A 94 2.59 13.96 -0.65
C VAL A 94 1.48 13.50 0.28
N ALA A 95 0.31 14.12 0.22
CA ALA A 95 -0.85 13.74 1.04
C ALA A 95 -1.23 12.25 0.86
N LEU A 96 -1.26 11.76 -0.38
CA LEU A 96 -1.60 10.36 -0.68
C LEU A 96 -0.52 9.39 -0.21
N CYS A 97 0.76 9.72 -0.44
CA CYS A 97 1.86 8.88 0.03
C CYS A 97 1.84 8.73 1.56
N ARG A 98 1.57 9.82 2.29
CA ARG A 98 1.45 9.79 3.76
C ARG A 98 0.21 9.01 4.21
N GLU A 99 -0.93 9.19 3.54
CA GLU A 99 -2.16 8.41 3.78
C GLU A 99 -1.91 6.91 3.65
N VAL A 100 -1.23 6.49 2.58
CA VAL A 100 -0.99 5.07 2.28
C VAL A 100 0.08 4.45 3.16
N PHE A 101 1.24 5.10 3.27
CA PHE A 101 2.43 4.47 3.85
C PHE A 101 2.67 4.85 5.32
N GLY A 102 2.04 5.91 5.81
CA GLY A 102 2.11 6.34 7.21
C GLY A 102 3.54 6.33 7.76
N GLU A 103 3.74 5.64 8.88
CA GLU A 103 5.04 5.58 9.57
C GLU A 103 6.12 4.80 8.81
N THR A 104 5.75 3.99 7.82
CA THR A 104 6.73 3.25 7.01
C THR A 104 7.41 4.14 5.97
N LEU A 105 6.85 5.33 5.71
CA LEU A 105 7.39 6.32 4.79
C LEU A 105 8.58 7.05 5.42
N ASN A 106 9.65 7.20 4.65
CA ASN A 106 10.81 7.99 5.02
C ASN A 106 10.93 9.22 4.11
N GLU A 107 10.85 10.39 4.73
CA GLU A 107 10.84 11.68 4.03
C GLU A 107 12.21 12.37 4.01
N SER A 108 13.25 11.80 4.63
CA SER A 108 14.55 12.46 4.89
C SER A 108 15.30 12.97 3.65
N ARG A 109 14.94 12.50 2.46
CA ARG A 109 15.52 12.91 1.17
C ARG A 109 14.75 14.03 0.48
N ASP A 110 13.62 14.44 1.05
CA ASP A 110 12.72 15.41 0.46
C ASP A 110 12.95 16.79 1.09
N PRO A 111 13.49 17.78 0.35
CA PRO A 111 13.93 19.05 0.94
C PRO A 111 12.78 19.94 1.45
N ASP A 112 11.55 19.75 0.97
CA ASP A 112 10.42 20.65 1.27
C ASP A 112 9.34 19.97 2.14
N HIS A 113 9.70 19.65 3.38
CA HIS A 113 8.90 18.87 4.34
C HIS A 113 7.49 19.44 4.70
N GLY A 114 7.13 20.66 4.27
CA GLY A 114 6.01 21.42 4.82
C GLY A 114 4.70 21.50 4.02
N GLN A 115 4.68 21.16 2.72
CA GLN A 115 3.48 21.36 1.89
C GLN A 115 2.77 20.04 1.56
N LEU A 116 1.48 19.94 1.86
CA LEU A 116 0.66 18.73 1.65
C LEU A 116 0.18 18.57 0.20
N GLU A 117 -0.11 19.68 -0.48
CA GLU A 117 -0.69 19.72 -1.83
C GLU A 117 0.36 19.70 -2.96
N ARG A 118 1.53 19.10 -2.71
CA ARG A 118 2.60 18.97 -3.72
C ARG A 118 2.89 17.52 -4.08
N TYR A 119 3.68 17.36 -5.14
CA TYR A 119 4.21 16.06 -5.57
C TYR A 119 5.66 15.89 -5.12
N THR A 120 6.08 14.64 -4.93
CA THR A 120 7.46 14.26 -4.61
C THR A 120 7.84 12.99 -5.37
N SER A 121 9.14 12.83 -5.61
CA SER A 121 9.75 11.60 -6.15
C SER A 121 10.90 11.10 -5.28
N ARG A 122 11.00 11.61 -4.04
CA ARG A 122 12.16 11.43 -3.17
C ARG A 122 11.89 10.60 -1.93
N PHE A 123 10.65 10.19 -1.70
CA PHE A 123 10.31 9.31 -0.59
C PHE A 123 10.81 7.88 -0.84
N PHE A 124 11.00 7.17 0.26
CA PHE A 124 11.32 5.75 0.23
C PHE A 124 10.77 5.05 1.48
N LEU A 125 10.56 3.75 1.43
CA LEU A 125 10.06 2.97 2.56
C LEU A 125 11.20 2.56 3.50
N LYS A 126 10.88 2.46 4.80
CA LYS A 126 11.81 1.99 5.84
C LYS A 126 12.07 0.48 5.76
N HIS A 127 11.20 -0.27 5.09
CA HIS A 127 11.36 -1.70 4.81
C HIS A 127 11.64 -1.95 3.32
N SER A 128 12.02 -3.19 2.99
CA SER A 128 12.35 -3.62 1.63
C SER A 128 11.43 -4.71 1.08
N PHE A 129 10.34 -5.03 1.79
CA PHE A 129 9.31 -5.99 1.34
C PHE A 129 8.39 -5.32 0.30
N LEU A 130 8.49 -5.74 -0.97
CA LEU A 130 7.77 -5.12 -2.07
C LEU A 130 6.27 -5.42 -2.02
N GLU A 131 5.95 -6.67 -1.71
CA GLU A 131 4.58 -7.19 -1.60
C GLU A 131 3.82 -6.45 -0.49
N GLN A 132 4.47 -6.18 0.64
CA GLN A 132 3.90 -5.37 1.71
C GLN A 132 3.52 -3.96 1.21
N ALA A 133 4.37 -3.32 0.39
CA ALA A 133 4.05 -2.01 -0.17
C ALA A 133 2.85 -2.07 -1.13
N PHE A 134 2.70 -3.17 -1.87
CA PHE A 134 1.55 -3.40 -2.75
C PHE A 134 0.26 -3.61 -1.95
N ASP A 135 0.32 -4.41 -0.89
CA ASP A 135 -0.82 -4.63 -0.01
C ASP A 135 -1.30 -3.31 0.61
N MET A 136 -0.38 -2.45 1.08
CA MET A 136 -0.73 -1.12 1.62
C MET A 136 -1.45 -0.22 0.59
N LEU A 137 -1.05 -0.27 -0.68
CA LEU A 137 -1.69 0.49 -1.76
C LEU A 137 -3.09 -0.05 -2.09
N VAL A 138 -3.17 -1.37 -2.25
CA VAL A 138 -4.41 -2.08 -2.54
C VAL A 138 -5.41 -1.86 -1.40
N GLU A 139 -4.95 -1.88 -0.15
CA GLU A 139 -5.68 -1.50 1.06
C GLU A 139 -6.35 -0.12 0.99
N GLN A 140 -5.69 0.81 0.33
CA GLN A 140 -6.19 2.17 0.13
C GLN A 140 -7.02 2.35 -1.15
N GLY A 141 -7.35 1.27 -1.86
CA GLY A 141 -8.18 1.27 -3.06
C GLY A 141 -7.42 1.56 -4.35
N PHE A 142 -6.09 1.56 -4.32
CA PHE A 142 -5.29 1.67 -5.54
C PHE A 142 -5.24 0.34 -6.29
N LYS A 143 -5.20 0.42 -7.62
CA LYS A 143 -5.01 -0.73 -8.53
C LYS A 143 -3.71 -0.55 -9.28
N MET A 144 -2.93 -1.62 -9.42
CA MET A 144 -1.76 -1.62 -10.30
C MET A 144 -2.23 -1.58 -11.75
N VAL A 145 -1.82 -0.56 -12.50
CA VAL A 145 -2.21 -0.36 -13.91
C VAL A 145 -1.07 -0.58 -14.89
N GLY A 146 0.16 -0.67 -14.41
CA GLY A 146 1.32 -0.93 -15.26
C GLY A 146 2.60 -1.15 -14.46
N SER A 147 3.57 -1.78 -15.11
CA SER A 147 4.92 -1.95 -14.61
C SER A 147 5.93 -1.76 -15.74
N CYS A 148 7.12 -1.28 -15.40
CA CYS A 148 8.22 -1.10 -16.33
C CYS A 148 9.53 -1.50 -15.65
N GLY A 149 10.40 -2.18 -16.39
CA GLY A 149 11.76 -2.50 -15.97
C GLY A 149 12.74 -1.89 -16.96
N SER A 150 13.67 -1.08 -16.47
CA SER A 150 14.77 -0.52 -17.26
C SER A 150 16.09 -1.07 -16.72
N GLY A 151 16.81 -1.79 -17.57
CA GLY A 151 18.21 -2.11 -17.31
C GLY A 151 19.04 -0.85 -17.54
N THR A 152 19.68 -0.31 -16.50
CA THR A 152 20.73 0.67 -16.72
C THR A 152 21.99 -0.13 -17.07
N SER A 153 22.17 -0.43 -18.36
CA SER A 153 23.49 -0.82 -18.85
C SER A 153 24.45 0.30 -18.46
N GLY A 154 25.30 0.05 -17.47
CA GLY A 154 26.28 1.02 -17.00
C GLY A 154 27.07 1.54 -18.20
N GLY A 155 26.87 2.81 -18.54
CA GLY A 155 27.75 3.50 -19.48
C GLY A 155 29.18 3.39 -18.95
N SER A 156 30.14 3.28 -19.86
CA SER A 156 31.58 3.21 -19.61
C SER A 156 32.13 4.52 -19.06
N SER A 157 31.62 4.98 -17.92
CA SER A 157 32.10 6.14 -17.18
C SER A 157 32.93 5.70 -15.99
N ASP A 158 34.05 6.37 -15.77
CA ASP A 158 35.01 6.12 -14.70
C ASP A 158 34.33 5.84 -13.35
N LEU A 159 34.48 4.61 -12.88
CA LEU A 159 33.90 4.13 -11.63
C LEU A 159 34.55 4.88 -10.47
N LYS A 160 33.74 5.27 -9.48
CA LYS A 160 34.27 5.78 -8.21
C LYS A 160 35.20 4.72 -7.58
N PRO A 161 36.33 5.10 -6.98
CA PRO A 161 37.24 4.15 -6.35
C PRO A 161 36.49 3.27 -5.32
N GLY A 162 36.55 1.95 -5.51
CA GLY A 162 35.89 0.98 -4.63
C GLY A 162 34.51 0.48 -5.09
N VAL A 163 34.01 0.91 -6.26
CA VAL A 163 32.78 0.35 -6.87
C VAL A 163 33.17 -0.69 -7.92
N ASP A 164 32.72 -1.94 -7.74
CA ASP A 164 32.95 -3.02 -8.68
C ASP A 164 32.23 -2.72 -10.02
N ALA A 165 33.00 -2.75 -11.11
CA ALA A 165 32.54 -2.50 -12.46
C ALA A 165 31.44 -3.49 -12.89
N GLU A 166 31.48 -4.71 -12.35
CA GLU A 166 30.52 -5.76 -12.70
C GLU A 166 29.19 -5.55 -11.97
N GLU A 167 29.19 -5.16 -10.70
CA GLU A 167 27.96 -4.92 -9.92
C GLU A 167 27.13 -3.76 -10.49
N ASN A 168 27.79 -2.74 -11.05
CA ASN A 168 27.13 -1.58 -11.65
C ASN A 168 26.47 -1.89 -13.02
N ARG A 169 26.90 -2.97 -13.69
CA ARG A 169 26.35 -3.42 -14.99
C ARG A 169 24.94 -4.02 -14.85
N TRP A 170 24.58 -4.45 -13.65
CA TRP A 170 23.34 -5.16 -13.35
C TRP A 170 22.35 -4.34 -12.52
N ASN A 171 22.48 -3.01 -12.53
CA ASN A 171 21.49 -2.13 -11.91
C ASN A 171 20.20 -2.14 -12.74
N HIS A 172 19.15 -2.74 -12.18
CA HIS A 172 17.82 -2.75 -12.77
C HIS A 172 16.94 -1.80 -11.98
N TYR A 173 16.32 -0.86 -12.68
CA TYR A 173 15.28 -0.03 -12.12
C TYR A 173 13.93 -0.59 -12.53
N ASN A 174 13.14 -1.01 -11.55
CA ASN A 174 11.77 -1.47 -11.77
C ASN A 174 10.80 -0.47 -11.15
N GLU A 175 9.70 -0.18 -11.83
CA GLU A 175 8.64 0.70 -11.36
C GLU A 175 7.26 0.09 -11.63
N PHE A 176 6.32 0.45 -10.75
CA PHE A 176 4.95 -0.03 -10.72
C PHE A 176 4.03 1.17 -10.50
N VAL A 177 3.06 1.36 -11.38
CA VAL A 177 2.13 2.49 -11.35
C VAL A 177 0.80 2.03 -10.78
N PHE A 178 0.33 2.76 -9.76
CA PHE A 178 -0.90 2.49 -9.04
C PHE A 178 -1.86 3.67 -9.18
N VAL A 179 -3.12 3.40 -9.50
CA VAL A 179 -4.17 4.41 -9.71
C VAL A 179 -5.37 4.13 -8.80
N ARG A 180 -5.91 5.20 -8.22
CA ARG A 180 -7.20 5.23 -7.52
C ARG A 180 -8.10 6.25 -8.22
N ASP A 181 -9.28 5.81 -8.63
CA ASP A 181 -10.33 6.62 -9.27
C ASP A 181 -11.16 7.40 -8.25
#